data_AF-A2GFY2-F1
#
_entry.id   AF-A2GFY2-F1
#
_cell.length_a   1.000
_cell.length_b   1.000
_cell.length_c   1.000
_cell.angle_alpha   90.00
_cell.angle_beta   90.00
_cell.angle_gamma   90.00
#
_symmetry.space_group_name_H-M   'P 1'
#
loop_
_entity.id
_entity.type
_entity.pdbx_description
1 polymer ?
#
loop_
_entity_poly.entity_id
_entity_poly.type
_entity_poly.pdbx_seq_one_letter_code
_entity_poly.pdbx_strand_id
1 'polypeptide(L)'
;MFTIILSLEDDNIWNSYFKSQFTEVETKYCQNCNLSAGQGQYYLDECNFYDDHDQVVNFNPISNTLLLHNRCSFSNCTSEESGSCIYYQIGSNSSIVQRKFCCTKCQCQSEQGAHFSYTYVDTDNLNFFIESSLFLVGKESFGLSIEAKRDNIIVSSTNFSSCKASLGPAGFLKSPNVNYTTKYNYTTVVNNLATSEMILDIWYNSLIDSCNIINNTIATSRNGIIYHQINYLTVKSCSFINNTVPQGSYLIEDNGQLTVDSCYIDNSISTTFLSNVVPKNTRELFTNKLIHLSTGNCQAEFAIINKSISEVNRLPIIIISLVNIKRST
;
A
#
# COMPACT_ATOMS: atom_id res chain seq x y z
N MET A 1 20.37 11.71 6.35
CA MET A 1 20.32 10.48 7.18
C MET A 1 19.29 10.74 8.26
N PHE A 2 18.06 10.24 8.10
CA PHE A 2 17.02 10.34 9.12
C PHE A 2 16.80 8.94 9.69
N THR A 3 17.27 8.73 10.90
CA THR A 3 16.93 7.57 11.73
C THR A 3 15.78 8.01 12.61
N ILE A 4 14.55 7.69 12.22
CA ILE A 4 13.40 7.83 13.12
C ILE A 4 13.36 6.55 13.94
N ILE A 5 13.80 6.64 15.19
CA ILE A 5 13.54 5.63 16.22
C ILE A 5 12.16 5.97 16.78
N LEU A 6 11.15 5.19 16.41
CA LEU A 6 9.82 5.26 17.03
C LEU A 6 9.89 4.57 18.40
N SER A 7 10.04 5.34 19.47
CA SER A 7 9.84 4.88 20.85
C SER A 7 8.67 5.61 21.50
N LEU A 8 7.64 4.86 21.86
CA LEU A 8 6.76 5.03 23.05
C LEU A 8 6.54 6.47 23.57
N GLU A 9 5.81 7.27 22.81
CA GLU A 9 4.76 8.25 23.18
C GLU A 9 4.53 9.11 21.94
N ASP A 10 3.44 8.82 21.21
CA ASP A 10 3.02 9.49 19.98
C ASP A 10 2.42 10.89 20.31
N ASP A 11 3.03 11.65 21.22
CA ASP A 11 2.41 12.82 21.88
C ASP A 11 2.13 13.98 20.92
N ASN A 12 2.71 13.98 19.71
CA ASN A 12 2.41 14.96 18.68
C ASN A 12 2.59 14.43 17.25
N ILE A 13 1.79 13.42 16.88
CA ILE A 13 1.80 12.83 15.53
C ILE A 13 1.63 13.92 14.46
N TRP A 14 0.71 14.86 14.65
CA TRP A 14 0.45 15.94 13.69
C TRP A 14 1.72 16.74 13.36
N ASN A 15 2.40 17.24 14.39
CA ASN A 15 3.61 18.06 14.21
C ASN A 15 4.78 17.25 13.62
N SER A 16 4.81 15.92 13.81
CA SER A 16 5.83 15.06 13.22
C SER A 16 5.82 15.05 11.68
N TYR A 17 4.65 15.31 11.08
CA TYR A 17 4.48 15.35 9.63
C TYR A 17 4.37 16.77 9.09
N PHE A 18 3.47 17.57 9.64
CA PHE A 18 3.16 18.89 9.08
C PHE A 18 4.04 20.03 9.62
N LYS A 19 4.88 19.76 10.63
CA LYS A 19 5.75 20.75 11.29
C LYS A 19 4.98 22.00 11.74
N SER A 20 3.72 21.81 12.11
CA SER A 20 2.80 22.84 12.56
C SER A 20 2.07 22.34 13.79
N GLN A 21 1.51 23.27 14.56
CA GLN A 21 0.53 22.89 15.60
C GLN A 21 -0.82 22.65 14.93
N PHE A 22 -1.53 21.62 15.41
CA PHE A 22 -2.92 21.43 15.06
C PHE A 22 -3.76 22.49 15.79
N THR A 23 -4.55 23.27 15.05
CA THR A 23 -5.31 24.40 15.60
C THR A 23 -6.82 24.21 15.55
N GLU A 24 -7.30 23.16 14.87
CA GLU A 24 -8.73 22.87 14.70
C GLU A 24 -9.24 21.87 15.76
N VAL A 25 -10.51 21.47 15.64
CA VAL A 25 -11.10 20.42 16.50
C VAL A 25 -10.78 19.05 15.92
N GLU A 26 -10.16 18.20 16.72
CA GLU A 26 -9.86 16.82 16.35
C GLU A 26 -11.12 15.95 16.43
N THR A 27 -11.35 15.12 15.42
CA THR A 27 -12.45 14.14 15.45
C THR A 27 -11.91 12.81 15.96
N LYS A 28 -12.30 12.43 17.18
CA LYS A 28 -11.90 11.15 17.80
C LYS A 28 -13.05 10.19 17.95
N TYR A 29 -12.77 8.89 17.85
CA TYR A 29 -13.70 7.80 18.18
C TYR A 29 -15.04 7.90 17.43
N CYS A 30 -15.02 8.45 16.21
CA CYS A 30 -16.25 8.61 15.45
C CYS A 30 -16.63 7.28 14.78
N GLN A 31 -17.93 7.05 14.59
CA GLN A 31 -18.44 6.02 13.70
C GLN A 31 -19.21 6.67 12.55
N ASN A 32 -18.81 6.39 11.31
CA ASN A 32 -19.42 6.91 10.09
C ASN A 32 -19.69 8.43 10.14
N CYS A 33 -18.78 9.20 10.74
CA CYS A 33 -18.93 10.65 10.78
C CYS A 33 -18.73 11.24 9.40
N ASN A 34 -19.56 12.22 9.08
CA ASN A 34 -19.40 13.05 7.92
C ASN A 34 -18.56 14.28 8.29
N LEU A 35 -17.51 14.55 7.52
CA LEU A 35 -16.68 15.74 7.69
C LEU A 35 -16.97 16.67 6.53
N SER A 36 -17.44 17.87 6.84
CA SER A 36 -17.63 18.89 5.82
C SER A 36 -16.27 19.27 5.22
N ALA A 37 -16.11 18.94 3.94
CA ALA A 37 -14.91 19.28 3.18
C ALA A 37 -14.80 20.81 3.02
N GLY A 38 -13.59 21.33 3.23
CA GLY A 38 -13.28 22.76 3.22
C GLY A 38 -11.78 23.01 3.42
N GLN A 39 -11.40 24.29 3.49
CA GLN A 39 -10.02 24.68 3.80
C GLN A 39 -9.76 24.48 5.30
N GLY A 40 -8.57 24.01 5.67
CA GLY A 40 -8.18 23.88 7.07
C GLY A 40 -7.42 22.60 7.38
N GLN A 41 -7.47 22.22 8.65
CA GLN A 41 -6.77 21.05 9.19
C GLN A 41 -7.79 20.02 9.65
N TYR A 42 -7.61 18.79 9.21
CA TYR A 42 -8.49 17.66 9.52
C TYR A 42 -7.68 16.56 10.17
N TYR A 43 -7.99 16.27 11.43
CA TYR A 43 -7.36 15.17 12.15
C TYR A 43 -8.43 14.18 12.63
N LEU A 44 -8.38 12.98 12.05
CA LEU A 44 -9.22 11.84 12.42
C LEU A 44 -8.39 10.84 13.19
N ASP A 45 -8.87 10.45 14.36
CA ASP A 45 -8.12 9.53 15.23
C ASP A 45 -9.07 8.50 15.84
N GLU A 46 -8.73 7.21 15.69
CA GLU A 46 -9.53 6.10 16.21
C GLU A 46 -10.97 6.04 15.65
N CYS A 47 -11.19 6.54 14.43
CA CYS A 47 -12.49 6.51 13.76
C CYS A 47 -12.76 5.17 13.04
N ASN A 48 -14.03 4.77 12.99
CA ASN A 48 -14.48 3.55 12.33
C ASN A 48 -15.53 3.87 11.26
N PHE A 49 -15.32 3.32 10.07
CA PHE A 49 -16.19 3.48 8.91
C PHE A 49 -16.58 2.10 8.42
N TYR A 50 -17.87 1.80 8.48
CA TYR A 50 -18.40 0.46 8.24
C TYR A 50 -19.66 0.51 7.38
N ASP A 51 -19.67 -0.29 6.32
CA ASP A 51 -20.78 -0.37 5.34
C ASP A 51 -21.20 1.02 4.79
N ASP A 52 -20.26 1.97 4.70
CA ASP A 52 -20.53 3.28 4.09
C ASP A 52 -20.64 3.15 2.56
N HIS A 53 -21.66 3.80 1.98
CA HIS A 53 -22.02 3.67 0.56
C HIS A 53 -21.67 4.91 -0.28
N ASP A 54 -20.71 5.70 0.18
CA ASP A 54 -20.08 6.81 -0.53
C ASP A 54 -18.68 7.03 0.05
N GLN A 55 -17.88 7.93 -0.55
CA GLN A 55 -16.59 8.33 0.01
C GLN A 55 -16.79 8.97 1.39
N VAL A 56 -16.23 8.33 2.42
CA VAL A 56 -16.19 8.86 3.79
C VAL A 56 -15.45 10.20 3.85
N VAL A 57 -14.33 10.26 3.13
CA VAL A 57 -13.52 11.45 2.99
C VAL A 57 -13.56 11.86 1.52
N ASN A 58 -14.23 12.96 1.22
CA ASN A 58 -14.32 13.49 -0.13
C ASN A 58 -13.86 14.96 -0.18
N PHE A 59 -12.60 15.17 -0.56
CA PHE A 59 -12.06 16.49 -0.87
C PHE A 59 -11.88 16.60 -2.39
N ASN A 60 -12.75 17.37 -3.06
CA ASN A 60 -12.82 17.43 -4.52
C ASN A 60 -13.21 18.82 -5.07
N PRO A 61 -12.31 19.51 -5.79
CA PRO A 61 -10.93 19.80 -5.42
C PRO A 61 -10.85 20.97 -4.43
N ILE A 62 -9.95 20.91 -3.43
CA ILE A 62 -9.80 21.95 -2.40
C ILE A 62 -8.31 22.29 -2.20
N SER A 63 -7.97 23.55 -1.90
CA SER A 63 -6.60 24.01 -1.58
C SER A 63 -6.43 24.34 -0.11
N ASN A 64 -5.19 24.52 0.36
CA ASN A 64 -4.83 24.80 1.76
C ASN A 64 -5.47 23.83 2.77
N THR A 65 -5.39 22.53 2.48
CA THR A 65 -6.02 21.47 3.29
C THR A 65 -4.99 20.46 3.77
N LEU A 66 -4.89 20.26 5.09
CA LEU A 66 -4.06 19.21 5.68
C LEU A 66 -4.95 18.13 6.27
N LEU A 67 -4.75 16.88 5.86
CA LEU A 67 -5.49 15.73 6.37
C LEU A 67 -4.55 14.70 6.99
N LEU A 68 -4.78 14.37 8.25
CA LEU A 68 -4.22 13.19 8.89
C LEU A 68 -5.38 12.31 9.36
N HIS A 69 -5.39 11.06 8.93
CA HIS A 69 -6.16 10.03 9.63
C HIS A 69 -5.21 9.02 10.26
N ASN A 70 -5.49 8.68 11.51
CA ASN A 70 -4.64 7.86 12.35
C ASN A 70 -5.50 6.82 13.06
N ARG A 71 -5.05 5.56 13.07
CA ARG A 71 -5.75 4.48 13.81
C ARG A 71 -7.21 4.29 13.36
N CYS A 72 -7.50 4.56 12.09
CA CYS A 72 -8.85 4.43 11.55
C CYS A 72 -9.10 3.03 10.97
N SER A 73 -10.35 2.58 10.99
CA SER A 73 -10.79 1.35 10.33
C SER A 73 -11.82 1.66 9.25
N PHE A 74 -11.65 1.05 8.09
CA PHE A 74 -12.54 1.12 6.95
C PHE A 74 -12.92 -0.32 6.57
N SER A 75 -14.22 -0.62 6.55
CA SER A 75 -14.67 -1.98 6.29
C SER A 75 -15.94 -1.99 5.46
N ASN A 76 -15.91 -2.79 4.39
CA ASN A 76 -17.02 -2.95 3.45
C ASN A 76 -17.52 -1.63 2.82
N CYS A 77 -16.71 -0.57 2.82
CA CYS A 77 -17.10 0.69 2.20
C CYS A 77 -17.18 0.53 0.68
N THR A 78 -18.17 1.17 0.06
CA THR A 78 -18.37 1.16 -1.38
C THR A 78 -18.60 2.55 -1.93
N SER A 79 -18.16 2.80 -3.17
CA SER A 79 -18.51 4.02 -3.90
C SER A 79 -18.67 3.73 -5.39
N GLU A 80 -19.54 4.48 -6.07
CA GLU A 80 -19.62 4.49 -7.53
C GLU A 80 -18.41 5.21 -8.17
N GLU A 81 -17.73 6.04 -7.39
CA GLU A 81 -16.56 6.82 -7.81
C GLU A 81 -15.25 6.20 -7.30
N SER A 82 -14.12 6.77 -7.75
CA SER A 82 -12.79 6.39 -7.25
C SER A 82 -12.66 6.69 -5.75
N GLY A 83 -11.89 5.87 -5.05
CA GLY A 83 -11.63 5.98 -3.62
C GLY A 83 -12.86 5.68 -2.77
N SER A 84 -13.25 4.41 -2.61
CA SER A 84 -14.49 4.09 -1.85
C SER A 84 -14.52 4.61 -0.42
N CYS A 85 -13.35 4.86 0.17
CA CYS A 85 -13.23 5.47 1.48
C CYS A 85 -12.72 6.91 1.36
N ILE A 86 -11.66 7.10 0.58
CA ILE A 86 -10.94 8.36 0.53
C ILE A 86 -10.78 8.79 -0.92
N TYR A 87 -11.42 9.90 -1.24
CA TYR A 87 -11.15 10.68 -2.44
C TYR A 87 -10.53 12.01 -2.02
N TYR A 88 -9.27 12.21 -2.39
CA TYR A 88 -8.49 13.36 -2.00
C TYR A 88 -7.80 13.96 -3.22
N GLN A 89 -8.51 14.84 -3.91
CA GLN A 89 -7.98 15.64 -5.01
C GLN A 89 -7.86 17.08 -4.54
N ILE A 90 -6.65 17.62 -4.51
CA ILE A 90 -6.39 18.91 -3.87
C ILE A 90 -5.39 19.76 -4.65
N GLY A 91 -5.51 21.08 -4.47
CA GLY A 91 -4.62 22.07 -5.04
C GLY A 91 -3.39 22.34 -4.17
N SER A 92 -2.82 23.54 -4.30
CA SER A 92 -1.61 23.95 -3.59
C SER A 92 -1.73 23.88 -2.06
N ASN A 93 -0.57 23.73 -1.39
CA ASN A 93 -0.41 23.69 0.07
C ASN A 93 -1.31 22.67 0.78
N SER A 94 -1.52 21.52 0.17
CA SER A 94 -2.46 20.54 0.69
C SER A 94 -1.80 19.18 0.73
N SER A 95 -1.88 18.48 1.87
CA SER A 95 -1.10 17.28 2.15
C SER A 95 -1.94 16.27 2.91
N ILE A 96 -1.72 14.98 2.60
CA ILE A 96 -2.41 13.87 3.26
C ILE A 96 -1.43 12.87 3.86
N VAL A 97 -1.72 12.48 5.10
CA VAL A 97 -1.06 11.39 5.79
C VAL A 97 -2.11 10.37 6.23
N GLN A 98 -1.96 9.15 5.74
CA GLN A 98 -2.84 8.02 6.04
C GLN A 98 -2.06 7.04 6.88
N ARG A 99 -2.33 7.00 8.19
CA ARG A 99 -1.47 6.30 9.14
C ARG A 99 -2.25 5.29 9.99
N LYS A 100 -1.60 4.15 10.30
CA LYS A 100 -2.12 3.16 11.25
C LYS A 100 -3.54 2.68 10.93
N PHE A 101 -3.92 2.64 9.66
CA PHE A 101 -5.29 2.30 9.26
C PHE A 101 -5.45 0.83 8.88
N CYS A 102 -6.67 0.33 9.03
CA CYS A 102 -7.10 -0.97 8.55
C CYS A 102 -8.16 -0.79 7.46
N CYS A 103 -7.96 -1.35 6.28
CA CYS A 103 -8.94 -1.34 5.20
C CYS A 103 -9.29 -2.77 4.80
N THR A 104 -10.57 -3.12 4.86
CA THR A 104 -11.04 -4.48 4.59
C THR A 104 -12.24 -4.49 3.67
N LYS A 105 -12.18 -5.28 2.59
CA LYS A 105 -13.34 -5.51 1.70
C LYS A 105 -13.96 -4.24 1.09
N CYS A 106 -13.21 -3.15 1.07
CA CYS A 106 -13.65 -1.91 0.44
C CYS A 106 -13.50 -2.01 -1.09
N GLN A 107 -14.45 -1.43 -1.82
CA GLN A 107 -14.49 -1.55 -3.28
C GLN A 107 -15.13 -0.33 -3.94
N CYS A 108 -14.56 0.14 -5.05
CA CYS A 108 -15.20 1.11 -5.93
C CYS A 108 -15.87 0.43 -7.12
N GLN A 109 -16.83 1.09 -7.75
CA GLN A 109 -17.44 0.66 -9.02
C GLN A 109 -16.85 1.37 -10.26
N SER A 110 -16.00 2.37 -10.05
CA SER A 110 -15.31 3.07 -11.14
C SER A 110 -14.26 2.17 -11.82
N GLU A 111 -14.34 2.03 -13.15
CA GLU A 111 -13.48 1.16 -13.97
C GLU A 111 -11.96 1.46 -13.88
N GLN A 112 -11.58 2.67 -13.50
CA GLN A 112 -10.18 3.03 -13.30
C GLN A 112 -9.93 3.56 -11.89
N GLY A 113 -10.92 3.43 -11.00
CA GLY A 113 -10.85 3.99 -9.66
C GLY A 113 -9.99 3.17 -8.71
N ALA A 114 -9.48 3.85 -7.69
CA ALA A 114 -8.92 3.22 -6.52
C ALA A 114 -10.04 2.65 -5.64
N HIS A 115 -9.91 1.40 -5.21
CA HIS A 115 -10.87 0.75 -4.36
C HIS A 115 -10.85 1.32 -2.95
N PHE A 116 -9.70 1.67 -2.37
CA PHE A 116 -9.64 2.30 -1.05
C PHE A 116 -9.47 3.81 -1.14
N SER A 117 -8.33 4.27 -1.67
CA SER A 117 -7.92 5.65 -1.59
C SER A 117 -7.40 6.16 -2.94
N TYR A 118 -8.00 7.24 -3.41
CA TYR A 118 -7.49 8.06 -4.51
C TYR A 118 -6.87 9.34 -3.93
N THR A 119 -5.58 9.56 -4.15
CA THR A 119 -4.89 10.78 -3.72
C THR A 119 -4.18 11.44 -4.89
N TYR A 120 -4.46 12.73 -5.07
CA TYR A 120 -3.79 13.60 -6.01
C TYR A 120 -3.43 14.89 -5.30
N VAL A 121 -2.13 15.15 -5.16
CA VAL A 121 -1.60 16.34 -4.46
C VAL A 121 -0.84 17.26 -5.42
N ASP A 122 -0.65 18.52 -5.06
CA ASP A 122 0.19 19.44 -5.84
C ASP A 122 1.66 19.38 -5.40
N THR A 123 2.54 20.21 -5.97
CA THR A 123 3.97 20.23 -5.66
C THR A 123 4.29 20.52 -4.19
N ASP A 124 5.37 19.90 -3.69
CA ASP A 124 5.93 19.97 -2.35
C ASP A 124 4.98 19.56 -1.21
N ASN A 125 4.11 18.59 -1.48
CA ASN A 125 3.10 18.09 -0.54
C ASN A 125 3.29 16.61 -0.18
N LEU A 126 2.82 16.25 1.02
CA LEU A 126 2.89 14.87 1.51
C LEU A 126 1.75 14.03 0.93
N ASN A 127 2.08 12.81 0.48
CA ASN A 127 1.12 11.80 0.05
C ASN A 127 1.50 10.43 0.64
N PHE A 128 1.18 10.23 1.93
CA PHE A 128 1.77 9.15 2.73
C PHE A 128 0.76 8.07 3.12
N PHE A 129 1.19 6.81 3.03
CA PHE A 129 0.52 5.60 3.53
C PHE A 129 1.49 4.87 4.45
N ILE A 130 1.23 4.90 5.76
CA ILE A 130 2.24 4.51 6.76
C ILE A 130 1.62 3.55 7.78
N GLU A 131 2.34 2.48 8.11
CA GLU A 131 2.01 1.58 9.23
C GLU A 131 0.61 0.97 9.13
N SER A 132 0.16 0.63 7.92
CA SER A 132 -1.25 0.33 7.64
C SER A 132 -1.44 -1.05 7.01
N SER A 133 -2.69 -1.49 6.86
CA SER A 133 -2.98 -2.77 6.22
C SER A 133 -4.25 -2.72 5.37
N LEU A 134 -4.14 -3.27 4.17
CA LEU A 134 -5.21 -3.48 3.21
C LEU A 134 -5.39 -4.99 3.02
N PHE A 135 -6.60 -5.49 3.27
CA PHE A 135 -6.92 -6.90 3.16
C PHE A 135 -8.24 -7.14 2.41
N LEU A 136 -8.21 -8.02 1.42
CA LEU A 136 -9.38 -8.29 0.54
C LEU A 136 -9.97 -7.01 -0.07
N VAL A 137 -9.13 -6.00 -0.33
CA VAL A 137 -9.58 -4.77 -0.98
C VAL A 137 -9.73 -5.02 -2.48
N GLY A 138 -10.83 -4.51 -3.03
CA GLY A 138 -11.09 -4.56 -4.46
C GLY A 138 -11.69 -5.85 -5.01
N LYS A 139 -11.77 -5.91 -6.34
CA LYS A 139 -12.34 -7.03 -7.10
C LYS A 139 -11.62 -7.22 -8.44
N GLU A 140 -11.82 -8.38 -9.04
CA GLU A 140 -11.06 -8.86 -10.21
C GLU A 140 -11.31 -8.06 -11.50
N SER A 141 -12.39 -7.29 -11.60
CA SER A 141 -12.85 -6.72 -12.87
C SER A 141 -12.06 -5.50 -13.32
N PHE A 142 -11.67 -4.62 -12.40
CA PHE A 142 -11.11 -3.32 -12.72
C PHE A 142 -10.44 -2.66 -11.52
N GLY A 143 -9.89 -1.45 -11.70
CA GLY A 143 -9.40 -0.62 -10.60
C GLY A 143 -8.08 -1.08 -9.99
N LEU A 144 -7.73 -0.42 -8.89
CA LEU A 144 -6.48 -0.52 -8.12
C LEU A 144 -6.80 -0.47 -6.63
N SER A 145 -5.93 -0.92 -5.73
CA SER A 145 -6.20 -0.76 -4.29
C SER A 145 -6.03 0.69 -3.82
N ILE A 146 -4.90 1.29 -4.17
CA ILE A 146 -4.60 2.70 -3.90
C ILE A 146 -4.08 3.39 -5.16
N GLU A 147 -4.42 4.65 -5.31
CA GLU A 147 -3.84 5.53 -6.32
C GLU A 147 -3.22 6.73 -5.64
N ALA A 148 -1.93 6.95 -5.87
CA ALA A 148 -1.20 8.10 -5.37
C ALA A 148 -0.51 8.82 -6.54
N LYS A 149 -0.89 10.07 -6.76
CA LYS A 149 -0.37 10.90 -7.84
C LYS A 149 0.27 12.16 -7.29
N ARG A 150 1.41 12.49 -7.91
CA ARG A 150 2.28 13.64 -7.69
C ARG A 150 2.98 13.70 -6.33
N ASP A 151 4.11 14.37 -6.38
CA ASP A 151 4.94 14.79 -5.26
C ASP A 151 5.47 13.70 -4.31
N ASN A 152 5.63 13.98 -3.02
CA ASN A 152 6.30 13.12 -2.07
C ASN A 152 5.42 11.93 -1.67
N ILE A 153 5.47 10.86 -2.48
CA ILE A 153 4.75 9.61 -2.24
C ILE A 153 5.61 8.68 -1.38
N ILE A 154 5.06 8.27 -0.23
CA ILE A 154 5.67 7.27 0.65
C ILE A 154 4.64 6.22 1.02
N VAL A 155 4.93 4.96 0.71
CA VAL A 155 4.25 3.79 1.23
C VAL A 155 5.25 3.05 2.11
N SER A 156 5.03 3.06 3.43
CA SER A 156 5.98 2.51 4.41
C SER A 156 5.29 1.64 5.41
N SER A 157 5.88 0.49 5.76
CA SER A 157 5.36 -0.36 6.83
C SER A 157 3.90 -0.77 6.60
N THR A 158 3.51 -0.94 5.33
CA THR A 158 2.14 -1.24 4.93
C THR A 158 2.02 -2.70 4.50
N ASN A 159 0.85 -3.30 4.66
CA ASN A 159 0.56 -4.65 4.16
C ASN A 159 -0.54 -4.59 3.09
N PHE A 160 -0.33 -5.29 1.97
CA PHE A 160 -1.32 -5.52 0.93
C PHE A 160 -1.50 -7.03 0.80
N SER A 161 -2.63 -7.54 1.30
CA SER A 161 -2.87 -8.97 1.37
C SER A 161 -4.19 -9.37 0.72
N SER A 162 -4.12 -10.32 -0.20
CA SER A 162 -5.31 -10.87 -0.86
C SER A 162 -6.18 -9.81 -1.55
N CYS A 163 -5.59 -8.67 -1.92
CA CYS A 163 -6.26 -7.64 -2.70
C CYS A 163 -6.41 -8.09 -4.15
N LYS A 164 -7.47 -7.62 -4.79
CA LYS A 164 -7.81 -7.97 -6.16
C LYS A 164 -8.11 -6.70 -6.95
N ALA A 165 -7.58 -6.64 -8.16
CA ALA A 165 -7.79 -5.51 -9.07
C ALA A 165 -7.51 -5.97 -10.50
N SER A 166 -7.90 -5.19 -11.51
CA SER A 166 -7.32 -5.40 -12.85
C SER A 166 -5.90 -4.84 -12.95
N LEU A 167 -5.63 -3.76 -12.21
CA LEU A 167 -4.42 -2.95 -12.28
C LEU A 167 -3.96 -2.61 -10.85
N GLY A 168 -2.76 -3.01 -10.44
CA GLY A 168 -2.16 -2.47 -9.21
C GLY A 168 -2.89 -2.77 -7.89
N PRO A 169 -3.21 -4.04 -7.54
CA PRO A 169 -3.74 -4.39 -6.21
C PRO A 169 -2.81 -4.02 -5.04
N ALA A 170 -1.53 -3.71 -5.28
CA ALA A 170 -0.60 -3.19 -4.27
C ALA A 170 -0.31 -1.68 -4.42
N GLY A 171 -0.90 -1.03 -5.42
CA GLY A 171 -0.87 0.41 -5.62
C GLY A 171 -0.45 0.85 -7.03
N PHE A 172 -0.91 2.05 -7.38
CA PHE A 172 -0.44 2.84 -8.52
C PHE A 172 0.17 4.14 -7.99
N LEU A 173 1.48 4.32 -8.20
CA LEU A 173 2.26 5.38 -7.58
C LEU A 173 3.01 6.18 -8.65
N LYS A 174 2.61 7.44 -8.84
CA LYS A 174 3.14 8.27 -9.93
C LYS A 174 3.58 9.65 -9.46
N SER A 175 4.89 9.83 -9.26
CA SER A 175 5.47 11.13 -8.91
C SER A 175 6.41 11.65 -10.01
N PRO A 176 5.95 12.55 -10.90
CA PRO A 176 6.79 13.11 -11.95
C PRO A 176 7.87 14.08 -11.46
N ASN A 177 7.82 14.48 -10.18
CA ASN A 177 8.74 15.47 -9.62
C ASN A 177 10.09 14.80 -9.33
N VAL A 178 11.11 15.13 -10.15
CA VAL A 178 12.46 14.55 -10.05
C VAL A 178 13.18 14.86 -8.73
N ASN A 179 12.71 15.87 -7.98
CA ASN A 179 13.25 16.21 -6.66
C ASN A 179 12.85 15.20 -5.59
N TYR A 180 11.79 14.43 -5.82
CA TYR A 180 11.32 13.39 -4.93
C TYR A 180 11.65 12.01 -5.48
N THR A 181 11.74 11.06 -4.55
CA THR A 181 11.84 9.64 -4.87
C THR A 181 10.65 8.97 -4.21
N THR A 182 9.79 8.34 -5.00
CA THR A 182 8.70 7.50 -4.47
C THR A 182 9.31 6.39 -3.62
N LYS A 183 8.94 6.30 -2.35
CA LYS A 183 9.46 5.25 -1.45
C LYS A 183 8.38 4.22 -1.18
N TYR A 184 8.72 2.95 -1.41
CA TYR A 184 7.89 1.80 -1.11
C TYR A 184 8.71 0.84 -0.25
N ASN A 185 8.62 0.96 1.08
CA ASN A 185 9.55 0.28 1.96
C ASN A 185 8.90 -0.42 3.15
N TYR A 186 9.63 -1.38 3.72
CA TYR A 186 9.19 -2.17 4.87
C TYR A 186 7.80 -2.75 4.68
N THR A 187 7.42 -3.10 3.46
CA THR A 187 6.04 -3.40 3.06
C THR A 187 5.92 -4.86 2.64
N THR A 188 4.80 -5.49 3.00
CA THR A 188 4.47 -6.85 2.58
C THR A 188 3.37 -6.83 1.53
N VAL A 189 3.62 -7.46 0.39
CA VAL A 189 2.69 -7.60 -0.74
C VAL A 189 2.49 -9.09 -0.96
N VAL A 190 1.37 -9.64 -0.51
CA VAL A 190 1.16 -11.08 -0.43
C VAL A 190 -0.19 -11.54 -0.98
N ASN A 191 -0.21 -12.63 -1.73
CA ASN A 191 -1.43 -13.27 -2.25
C ASN A 191 -2.34 -12.35 -3.08
N ASN A 192 -1.79 -11.29 -3.69
CA ASN A 192 -2.61 -10.38 -4.49
C ASN A 192 -2.81 -10.92 -5.90
N LEU A 193 -3.94 -10.56 -6.51
CA LEU A 193 -4.31 -10.94 -7.87
C LEU A 193 -4.53 -9.70 -8.72
N ALA A 194 -3.73 -9.56 -9.78
CA ALA A 194 -4.00 -8.65 -10.89
C ALA A 194 -4.53 -9.46 -12.08
N THR A 195 -5.76 -9.19 -12.53
CA THR A 195 -6.33 -9.92 -13.67
C THR A 195 -5.79 -9.46 -15.02
N SER A 196 -5.48 -8.16 -15.12
CA SER A 196 -4.95 -7.57 -16.35
C SER A 196 -3.45 -7.36 -16.20
N GLU A 197 -3.00 -6.34 -15.48
CA GLU A 197 -1.67 -5.75 -15.75
C GLU A 197 -0.57 -6.10 -14.76
N MET A 198 -0.43 -5.38 -13.64
CA MET A 198 0.68 -5.52 -12.68
C MET A 198 0.17 -5.55 -11.24
N ILE A 199 1.00 -6.04 -10.31
CA ILE A 199 0.69 -6.01 -8.88
C ILE A 199 0.98 -4.63 -8.29
N LEU A 200 2.12 -4.05 -8.66
CA LEU A 200 2.57 -2.71 -8.25
C LEU A 200 2.99 -1.92 -9.48
N ASP A 201 2.38 -0.74 -9.67
CA ASP A 201 2.81 0.23 -10.67
C ASP A 201 3.50 1.41 -9.99
N ILE A 202 4.74 1.68 -10.39
CA ILE A 202 5.54 2.75 -9.80
C ILE A 202 6.31 3.51 -10.89
N TRP A 203 6.17 4.83 -10.92
CA TRP A 203 6.75 5.66 -11.99
C TRP A 203 7.82 6.63 -11.46
N TYR A 204 8.75 7.00 -12.34
CA TYR A 204 9.81 7.97 -12.09
C TYR A 204 10.78 7.51 -10.99
N ASN A 205 11.56 8.42 -10.40
CA ASN A 205 12.56 8.09 -9.39
C ASN A 205 11.93 7.33 -8.22
N SER A 206 12.34 6.08 -8.02
CA SER A 206 11.66 5.15 -7.13
C SER A 206 12.62 4.25 -6.35
N LEU A 207 12.26 3.98 -5.09
CA LEU A 207 12.98 3.08 -4.20
C LEU A 207 12.01 2.05 -3.59
N ILE A 208 12.26 0.78 -3.89
CA ILE A 208 11.62 -0.36 -3.21
C ILE A 208 12.66 -0.96 -2.26
N ASP A 209 12.38 -0.95 -0.96
CA ASP A 209 13.38 -1.30 0.05
C ASP A 209 12.80 -2.17 1.17
N SER A 210 13.47 -3.28 1.49
CA SER A 210 13.15 -4.09 2.67
C SER A 210 11.72 -4.65 2.65
N CYS A 211 11.24 -5.03 1.47
CA CYS A 211 9.89 -5.54 1.25
C CYS A 211 9.83 -7.06 1.15
N ASN A 212 8.64 -7.62 1.34
CA ASN A 212 8.31 -9.01 1.06
C ASN A 212 7.26 -9.05 -0.06
N ILE A 213 7.60 -9.60 -1.24
CA ILE A 213 6.71 -9.72 -2.39
C ILE A 213 6.48 -11.21 -2.64
N ILE A 214 5.36 -11.74 -2.15
CA ILE A 214 5.16 -13.18 -1.98
C ILE A 214 3.85 -13.65 -2.62
N ASN A 215 3.90 -14.70 -3.42
CA ASN A 215 2.72 -15.41 -3.92
C ASN A 215 1.69 -14.51 -4.63
N ASN A 216 2.14 -13.45 -5.32
CA ASN A 216 1.26 -12.61 -6.11
C ASN A 216 1.13 -13.17 -7.52
N THR A 217 -0.02 -12.94 -8.16
CA THR A 217 -0.33 -13.49 -9.48
C THR A 217 -0.82 -12.42 -10.44
N ILE A 218 -0.24 -12.40 -11.64
CA ILE A 218 -0.79 -11.70 -12.81
C ILE A 218 -1.42 -12.76 -13.73
N ALA A 219 -2.66 -12.55 -14.14
CA ALA A 219 -3.38 -13.56 -14.92
C ALA A 219 -3.11 -13.49 -16.43
N THR A 220 -2.99 -12.29 -17.02
CA THR A 220 -3.01 -12.17 -18.50
C THR A 220 -1.96 -11.25 -19.13
N SER A 221 -1.51 -10.17 -18.47
CA SER A 221 -0.53 -9.26 -19.07
C SER A 221 0.89 -9.81 -19.06
N ARG A 222 1.70 -9.23 -19.95
CA ARG A 222 3.16 -9.39 -19.97
C ARG A 222 3.89 -8.45 -19.03
N ASN A 223 3.19 -7.47 -18.46
CA ASN A 223 3.72 -6.57 -17.46
C ASN A 223 4.26 -7.39 -16.29
N GLY A 224 5.37 -6.93 -15.69
CA GLY A 224 5.92 -7.61 -14.53
C GLY A 224 5.07 -7.48 -13.27
N ILE A 225 5.36 -8.30 -12.24
CA ILE A 225 4.78 -8.13 -10.88
C ILE A 225 4.95 -6.67 -10.44
N ILE A 226 6.15 -6.14 -10.66
CA ILE A 226 6.42 -4.71 -10.58
C ILE A 226 6.57 -4.18 -12.00
N TYR A 227 5.82 -3.14 -12.31
CA TYR A 227 5.98 -2.37 -13.54
C TYR A 227 6.55 -0.99 -13.19
N HIS A 228 7.62 -0.60 -13.87
CA HIS A 228 8.24 0.70 -13.72
C HIS A 228 8.53 1.36 -15.07
N GLN A 229 8.12 2.62 -15.21
CA GLN A 229 8.01 3.23 -16.54
C GLN A 229 9.18 4.12 -16.96
N ILE A 230 9.80 4.89 -16.06
CA ILE A 230 10.75 5.93 -16.47
C ILE A 230 11.70 6.33 -15.34
N ASN A 231 12.89 6.85 -15.69
CA ASN A 231 13.97 7.27 -14.79
C ASN A 231 14.63 6.09 -14.05
N TYR A 232 14.72 6.12 -12.72
CA TYR A 232 15.53 5.19 -11.93
C TYR A 232 14.66 4.42 -10.94
N LEU A 233 14.75 3.09 -10.98
CA LEU A 233 14.22 2.20 -9.95
C LEU A 233 15.37 1.53 -9.21
N THR A 234 15.42 1.71 -7.90
CA THR A 234 16.27 0.90 -7.02
C THR A 234 15.42 -0.08 -6.24
N VAL A 235 15.74 -1.38 -6.33
CA VAL A 235 15.13 -2.44 -5.54
C VAL A 235 16.21 -3.03 -4.65
N LYS A 236 16.06 -2.93 -3.33
CA LYS A 236 17.07 -3.46 -2.41
C LYS A 236 16.50 -4.16 -1.19
N SER A 237 17.25 -5.12 -0.64
CA SER A 237 16.88 -5.82 0.60
C SER A 237 15.50 -6.49 0.56
N CYS A 238 14.99 -6.82 -0.63
CA CYS A 238 13.66 -7.38 -0.83
C CYS A 238 13.69 -8.90 -1.00
N SER A 239 12.59 -9.56 -0.64
CA SER A 239 12.35 -10.98 -0.93
C SER A 239 11.25 -11.13 -1.97
N PHE A 240 11.53 -11.90 -3.03
CA PHE A 240 10.57 -12.25 -4.07
C PHE A 240 10.38 -13.76 -4.08
N ILE A 241 9.20 -14.23 -3.69
CA ILE A 241 8.94 -15.66 -3.42
C ILE A 241 7.66 -16.10 -4.11
N ASN A 242 7.72 -17.14 -4.93
CA ASN A 242 6.56 -17.79 -5.53
C ASN A 242 5.59 -16.85 -6.28
N ASN A 243 6.06 -15.75 -6.85
CA ASN A 243 5.20 -14.90 -7.66
C ASN A 243 4.97 -15.55 -9.02
N THR A 244 3.74 -15.48 -9.52
CA THR A 244 3.31 -16.12 -10.77
C THR A 244 3.00 -15.04 -11.79
N VAL A 245 3.62 -15.16 -12.97
CA VAL A 245 3.37 -14.30 -14.12
C VAL A 245 3.10 -15.15 -15.36
N PRO A 246 2.38 -14.62 -16.37
CA PRO A 246 2.17 -15.35 -17.63
C PRO A 246 3.49 -15.67 -18.33
N GLN A 247 3.47 -16.70 -19.19
CA GLN A 247 4.67 -17.10 -19.92
C GLN A 247 5.23 -15.95 -20.78
N GLY A 248 6.54 -15.73 -20.68
CA GLY A 248 7.24 -14.66 -21.41
C GLY A 248 7.16 -13.28 -20.75
N SER A 249 6.65 -13.20 -19.52
CA SER A 249 6.61 -11.98 -18.70
C SER A 249 7.82 -11.91 -17.76
N TYR A 250 7.90 -10.84 -16.99
CA TYR A 250 9.01 -10.56 -16.08
C TYR A 250 8.57 -10.52 -14.63
N LEU A 251 9.50 -10.69 -13.70
CA LEU A 251 9.21 -10.35 -12.29
C LEU A 251 9.18 -8.83 -12.11
N ILE A 252 10.15 -8.14 -12.71
CA ILE A 252 10.23 -6.69 -12.74
C ILE A 252 10.37 -6.25 -14.19
N GLU A 253 9.37 -5.52 -14.68
CA GLU A 253 9.45 -4.84 -15.96
C GLU A 253 9.85 -3.39 -15.72
N ASP A 254 11.00 -3.00 -16.27
CA ASP A 254 11.56 -1.66 -16.13
C ASP A 254 11.85 -1.07 -17.51
N ASN A 255 11.23 0.07 -17.80
CA ASN A 255 11.47 0.88 -19.00
C ASN A 255 12.47 2.03 -18.76
N GLY A 256 13.06 2.11 -17.56
CA GLY A 256 14.07 3.09 -17.18
C GLY A 256 15.44 2.44 -16.89
N GLN A 257 16.00 2.77 -15.73
CA GLN A 257 17.24 2.21 -15.20
C GLN A 257 16.96 1.48 -13.88
N LEU A 258 17.10 0.17 -13.90
CA LEU A 258 16.92 -0.70 -12.74
C LEU A 258 18.25 -1.05 -12.06
N THR A 259 18.31 -0.82 -10.75
CA THR A 259 19.33 -1.37 -9.85
C THR A 259 18.69 -2.36 -8.88
N VAL A 260 19.23 -3.58 -8.81
CA VAL A 260 18.82 -4.60 -7.83
C VAL A 260 19.99 -4.95 -6.93
N ASP A 261 19.80 -4.86 -5.62
CA ASP A 261 20.88 -5.09 -4.64
C ASP A 261 20.37 -5.82 -3.38
N SER A 262 21.11 -6.81 -2.89
CA SER A 262 20.83 -7.44 -1.59
C SER A 262 19.44 -8.08 -1.51
N CYS A 263 18.90 -8.55 -2.65
CA CYS A 263 17.60 -9.19 -2.74
C CYS A 263 17.72 -10.73 -2.76
N TYR A 264 16.66 -11.39 -2.30
CA TYR A 264 16.39 -12.79 -2.60
C TYR A 264 15.35 -12.86 -3.71
N ILE A 265 15.62 -13.64 -4.74
CA ILE A 265 14.72 -13.84 -5.87
C ILE A 265 14.63 -15.34 -6.12
N ASP A 266 13.42 -15.89 -5.98
CA ASP A 266 13.17 -17.27 -6.36
C ASP A 266 13.21 -17.38 -7.90
N ASN A 267 14.27 -17.97 -8.44
CA ASN A 267 14.56 -18.08 -9.87
C ASN A 267 13.69 -19.15 -10.59
N SER A 268 12.52 -19.47 -10.07
CA SER A 268 11.66 -20.56 -10.56
C SER A 268 10.83 -20.19 -11.80
N ILE A 269 10.83 -18.91 -12.21
CA ILE A 269 10.13 -18.38 -13.40
C ILE A 269 11.14 -17.85 -14.44
N SER A 270 10.86 -18.11 -15.72
CA SER A 270 11.72 -17.67 -16.84
C SER A 270 11.67 -16.15 -16.99
N THR A 271 12.87 -15.54 -17.12
CA THR A 271 13.18 -14.10 -17.25
C THR A 271 12.73 -13.21 -16.09
N THR A 272 13.57 -13.09 -15.05
CA THR A 272 13.34 -12.20 -13.90
C THR A 272 13.19 -10.73 -14.28
N PHE A 273 13.92 -10.24 -15.29
CA PHE A 273 14.00 -8.83 -15.65
C PHE A 273 13.83 -8.63 -17.16
N LEU A 274 13.19 -7.54 -17.58
CA LEU A 274 13.07 -7.15 -19.01
C LEU A 274 14.43 -6.84 -19.63
N SER A 275 15.34 -6.23 -18.87
CA SER A 275 16.67 -5.83 -19.31
C SER A 275 17.75 -6.73 -18.70
N ASN A 276 18.99 -6.66 -19.24
CA ASN A 276 20.16 -7.38 -18.75
C ASN A 276 20.65 -6.82 -17.39
N VAL A 277 19.82 -6.91 -16.36
CA VAL A 277 20.17 -6.53 -14.99
C VAL A 277 20.91 -7.68 -14.32
N VAL A 278 22.07 -7.38 -13.76
CA VAL A 278 22.83 -8.29 -12.91
C VAL A 278 22.62 -7.84 -11.46
N PRO A 279 21.82 -8.57 -10.65
CA PRO A 279 21.63 -8.24 -9.24
C PRO A 279 22.95 -8.25 -8.49
N LYS A 280 23.13 -7.27 -7.60
CA LYS A 280 24.30 -7.16 -6.72
C LYS A 280 24.00 -7.82 -5.37
N ASN A 281 25.03 -8.39 -4.74
CA ASN A 281 24.96 -8.96 -3.39
C ASN A 281 23.74 -9.88 -3.17
N THR A 282 23.43 -10.74 -4.14
CA THR A 282 22.28 -11.66 -4.04
C THR A 282 22.34 -12.45 -2.74
N ARG A 283 21.19 -12.55 -2.08
CA ARG A 283 21.08 -13.20 -0.76
C ARG A 283 20.44 -14.57 -0.90
N GLU A 284 20.71 -15.43 0.08
CA GLU A 284 19.95 -16.67 0.29
C GLU A 284 18.49 -16.35 0.66
N LEU A 285 17.62 -17.37 0.67
CA LEU A 285 16.21 -17.23 1.04
C LEU A 285 16.07 -16.50 2.38
N PHE A 286 15.39 -15.35 2.35
CA PHE A 286 15.00 -14.62 3.55
C PHE A 286 13.63 -14.00 3.37
N THR A 287 13.00 -13.68 4.50
CA THR A 287 11.85 -12.78 4.57
C THR A 287 12.17 -11.71 5.60
N ASN A 288 11.83 -10.46 5.31
CA ASN A 288 11.95 -9.39 6.28
C ASN A 288 10.94 -9.62 7.43
N LYS A 289 11.40 -9.55 8.68
CA LYS A 289 10.53 -9.61 9.87
C LYS A 289 9.89 -8.24 10.08
N LEU A 290 8.81 -7.95 9.36
CA LEU A 290 8.18 -6.63 9.30
C LEU A 290 6.99 -6.56 10.25
N ILE A 291 7.11 -6.01 11.45
CA ILE A 291 5.97 -5.87 12.37
C ILE A 291 4.94 -4.90 11.78
N HIS A 292 3.70 -5.32 11.55
CA HIS A 292 2.61 -4.46 11.05
C HIS A 292 1.44 -4.35 12.05
N LEU A 293 0.72 -3.22 12.01
CA LEU A 293 -0.36 -2.88 12.94
C LEU A 293 -1.65 -3.70 12.72
N SER A 294 -2.23 -4.14 13.84
CA SER A 294 -3.56 -4.74 13.96
C SER A 294 -4.52 -3.75 14.59
N THR A 295 -5.56 -3.30 13.88
CA THR A 295 -6.52 -2.32 14.41
C THR A 295 -8.01 -2.63 14.15
N GLY A 296 -8.38 -3.90 14.04
CA GLY A 296 -9.76 -4.31 14.40
C GLY A 296 -10.34 -5.57 13.75
N ASN A 297 -9.57 -6.49 13.16
CA ASN A 297 -8.45 -7.18 13.82
C ASN A 297 -7.12 -7.18 13.05
N CYS A 298 -7.00 -6.60 11.85
CA CYS A 298 -5.77 -6.48 11.02
C CYS A 298 -4.52 -7.34 11.43
N GLN A 299 -4.68 -8.66 11.61
CA GLN A 299 -3.62 -9.51 12.16
C GLN A 299 -2.55 -9.75 11.09
N ALA A 300 -1.29 -9.40 11.37
CA ALA A 300 -0.16 -9.80 10.54
C ALA A 300 0.41 -11.13 11.03
N GLU A 301 0.09 -12.24 10.36
CA GLU A 301 0.78 -13.52 10.50
C GLU A 301 1.89 -13.63 9.43
N PHE A 302 3.13 -13.89 9.85
CA PHE A 302 4.25 -14.20 8.94
C PHE A 302 4.33 -15.70 8.69
N ALA A 303 4.45 -16.12 7.43
CA ALA A 303 4.90 -17.46 7.11
C ALA A 303 6.41 -17.58 7.41
N ILE A 304 6.79 -18.43 8.38
CA ILE A 304 8.15 -18.97 8.43
C ILE A 304 8.21 -20.05 7.35
N ILE A 305 8.73 -19.71 6.16
CA ILE A 305 9.05 -20.72 5.15
C ILE A 305 10.33 -21.42 5.60
N ASN A 306 10.20 -22.49 6.37
CA ASN A 306 11.31 -23.38 6.63
C ASN A 306 11.54 -24.23 5.37
N LYS A 307 12.38 -23.78 4.44
CA LYS A 307 12.75 -24.57 3.27
C LYS A 307 13.85 -25.58 3.64
N SER A 308 13.47 -26.52 4.49
CA SER A 308 13.97 -27.88 4.42
C SER A 308 12.76 -28.78 4.63
N ILE A 309 12.36 -29.52 3.58
CA ILE A 309 11.66 -30.80 3.59
C ILE A 309 11.37 -31.10 2.12
N SER A 310 12.30 -31.83 1.50
CA SER A 310 11.92 -32.88 0.58
C SER A 310 10.99 -33.83 1.32
N GLU A 311 9.82 -34.11 0.74
CA GLU A 311 8.73 -34.99 1.21
C GLU A 311 7.43 -34.25 1.54
N VAL A 312 6.59 -34.22 0.49
CA VAL A 312 5.16 -33.99 0.56
C VAL A 312 4.54 -35.00 1.53
N ASN A 313 4.16 -34.55 2.72
CA ASN A 313 3.07 -35.17 3.47
C ASN A 313 2.45 -34.15 4.43
N ARG A 314 1.25 -33.68 4.06
CA ARG A 314 0.19 -33.11 4.90
C ARG A 314 0.65 -32.42 6.19
N LEU A 315 1.02 -31.14 6.10
CA LEU A 315 1.13 -30.27 7.27
C LEU A 315 -0.14 -29.41 7.39
N PRO A 316 -0.70 -29.26 8.61
CA PRO A 316 -1.87 -28.43 8.83
C PRO A 316 -1.46 -26.96 8.73
N ILE A 317 -2.27 -26.16 8.05
CA ILE A 317 -2.24 -24.71 8.16
C ILE A 317 -2.53 -24.39 9.62
N ILE A 318 -1.53 -23.97 10.39
CA ILE A 318 -1.75 -23.44 11.74
C ILE A 318 -2.25 -22.01 11.55
N ILE A 319 -3.57 -21.88 11.48
CA ILE A 319 -4.28 -20.61 11.62
C ILE A 319 -4.42 -20.39 13.13
N ILE A 320 -3.76 -19.39 13.72
CA ILE A 320 -4.13 -18.97 15.08
C ILE A 320 -5.27 -17.95 14.94
N SER A 321 -6.46 -18.47 14.64
CA SER A 321 -7.70 -17.72 14.79
C SER A 321 -8.02 -17.60 16.28
N LEU A 322 -7.85 -16.41 16.87
CA LEU A 322 -8.59 -16.07 18.07
C LEU A 322 -10.04 -15.82 17.65
N VAL A 323 -10.85 -16.86 17.80
CA VAL A 323 -12.30 -16.84 17.58
C VAL A 323 -12.95 -15.86 18.56
N ASN A 324 -13.78 -14.98 18.01
CA ASN A 324 -14.79 -14.16 18.68
C ASN A 324 -15.40 -14.84 19.91
N ILE A 325 -15.24 -14.24 21.09
CA ILE A 325 -16.25 -14.40 22.15
C ILE A 325 -17.42 -13.48 21.77
N LYS A 326 -18.47 -14.10 21.26
CA LYS A 326 -19.79 -13.53 21.04
C LYS A 326 -20.32 -12.88 22.33
N ARG A 327 -20.89 -11.68 22.16
CA ARG A 327 -22.06 -11.11 22.85
C ARG A 327 -22.31 -11.52 24.31
N SER A 328 -22.20 -10.55 25.20
CA SER A 328 -23.14 -10.44 26.33
C SER A 328 -23.97 -9.17 26.13
N THR A 329 -25.28 -9.41 26.17
CA THR A 329 -26.42 -8.48 26.22
C THR A 329 -26.18 -7.15 26.92
#